data_AF-A0A1H8EEG0-F1
#
_entry.id   AF-A0A1H8EEG0-F1
#
_cell.length_a   1.000
_cell.length_b   1.000
_cell.length_c   1.000
_cell.angle_alpha   90.00
_cell.angle_beta   90.00
_cell.angle_gamma   90.00
#
_symmetry.space_group_name_H-M   'P 1'
#
loop_
_entity.id
_entity.type
_entity.pdbx_description
1 polymer ?
#
loop_
_entity_poly.entity_id
_entity_poly.type
_entity_poly.pdbx_seq_one_letter_code
_entity_poly.pdbx_strand_id
1 'polypeptide(L)' 'MKPSPNPSKTAFWIGNALLAVALLMLFYMNPLAERFGMLAFVGWAIVAALGVYLVVKDRHEEPPL' A
#
# COMPACT_ATOMS: atom_id res chain seq x y z
N MET A 1 15.30 26.89 12.85
CA MET A 1 14.15 26.35 12.10
C MET A 1 14.48 24.89 11.75
N LYS A 2 13.87 23.93 12.45
CA LYS A 2 14.01 22.51 12.11
C LYS A 2 13.26 22.32 10.78
N PRO A 3 13.85 21.74 9.72
CA PRO A 3 13.10 21.44 8.53
C PRO A 3 12.07 20.39 8.93
N SER A 4 10.80 20.77 8.99
CA SER A 4 9.70 19.83 9.16
C SER A 4 9.73 18.90 7.95
N PRO A 5 10.02 17.59 8.11
CA PRO A 5 9.93 16.67 7.00
C PRO A 5 8.47 16.68 6.54
N ASN A 6 8.19 17.12 5.32
CA ASN A 6 6.84 17.09 4.75
C ASN A 6 6.33 15.62 4.77
N PRO A 7 5.45 15.23 5.72
CA PRO A 7 5.10 13.83 5.90
C PRO A 7 4.17 13.33 4.79
N SER A 8 3.39 14.24 4.19
CA SER A 8 2.30 13.87 3.29
C SER A 8 2.76 13.20 2.00
N LYS A 9 3.71 13.84 1.30
CA LYS A 9 4.24 13.29 0.03
C LYS A 9 4.89 11.92 0.19
N THR A 10 5.51 11.65 1.34
CA THR A 10 6.21 10.38 1.58
C THR A 10 5.22 9.25 1.83
N ALA A 11 4.20 9.49 2.67
CA ALA A 11 3.16 8.50 2.95
C ALA A 11 2.33 8.15 1.70
N PHE A 12 1.97 9.15 0.89
CA PHE A 12 1.30 8.96 -0.39
C PHE A 12 2.11 8.09 -1.36
N TRP A 13 3.41 8.35 -1.47
CA TRP A 13 4.28 7.60 -2.39
C TRP A 13 4.49 6.15 -1.92
N ILE A 14 4.60 5.93 -0.61
CA ILE A 14 4.68 4.59 -0.01
C ILE A 14 3.39 3.80 -0.25
N GLY A 15 2.21 4.43 -0.07
CA GLY A 15 0.93 3.78 -0.31
C GLY A 15 0.77 3.35 -1.78
N ASN A 16 1.13 4.21 -2.73
CA ASN A 16 1.11 3.87 -4.15
C ASN A 16 2.14 2.80 -4.53
N ALA A 17 3.34 2.83 -3.95
CA ALA A 17 4.33 1.77 -4.14
C ALA A 17 3.80 0.42 -3.64
N LEU A 18 3.12 0.40 -2.49
CA LEU A 18 2.54 -0.80 -1.92
C LEU A 18 1.38 -1.35 -2.78
N LEU A 19 0.55 -0.47 -3.34
CA LEU A 19 -0.47 -0.84 -4.32
C LEU A 19 0.13 -1.39 -5.62
N ALA A 20 1.24 -0.82 -6.10
CA ALA A 20 1.95 -1.35 -7.26
C ALA A 20 2.51 -2.75 -6.98
N VAL A 21 3.03 -3.01 -5.77
CA VAL A 21 3.44 -4.36 -5.35
C VAL A 21 2.23 -5.31 -5.29
N ALA A 22 1.09 -4.87 -4.75
CA ALA A 22 -0.13 -5.67 -4.72
C ALA A 22 -0.63 -6.02 -6.13
N LEU A 23 -0.52 -5.08 -7.08
CA LEU A 23 -0.84 -5.32 -8.49
C LEU A 23 0.13 -6.31 -9.12
N LEU A 24 1.43 -6.18 -8.85
CA LEU A 24 2.45 -7.11 -9.32
C LEU A 24 2.19 -8.53 -8.82
N MET A 25 1.81 -8.67 -7.55
CA MET A 25 1.42 -9.95 -6.95
C MET A 25 0.25 -10.62 -7.69
N LEU A 26 -0.68 -9.87 -8.27
CA LEU A 26 -1.77 -10.46 -9.08
C LEU A 26 -1.24 -11.11 -10.36
N PHE A 27 -0.28 -10.48 -11.05
CA PHE A 27 0.34 -11.08 -12.23
C PHE A 27 1.11 -12.37 -11.91
N TYR A 28 1.67 -12.45 -10.70
CA TYR A 28 2.38 -13.63 -10.20
C TYR A 28 1.55 -14.47 -9.22
N MET A 29 0.22 -14.29 -9.20
CA MET A 29 -0.61 -14.94 -8.17
C MET A 29 -0.55 -16.47 -8.29
N ASN A 30 -0.49 -16.99 -9.51
CA ASN A 30 -0.41 -18.43 -9.74
C ASN A 30 0.84 -19.06 -9.10
N PRO A 31 2.08 -18.61 -9.41
CA PRO A 31 3.27 -19.14 -8.72
C PRO A 31 3.36 -18.77 -7.23
N LEU A 32 2.77 -17.67 -6.78
CA LEU A 32 2.66 -17.38 -5.33
C LEU A 32 1.75 -18.40 -4.62
N ALA A 33 0.59 -18.70 -5.20
CA ALA A 33 -0.37 -19.66 -4.65
C ALA A 33 0.15 -21.10 -4.72
N GLU A 34 0.95 -21.46 -5.72
CA GLU A 34 1.61 -22.78 -5.77
C GLU A 34 2.58 -22.99 -4.60
N ARG A 35 3.26 -21.92 -4.14
CA ARG A 35 4.24 -21.99 -3.04
C ARG A 35 3.61 -21.83 -1.66
N PHE A 36 2.63 -20.95 -1.53
CA PHE A 36 2.05 -20.54 -0.24
C PHE A 36 0.58 -20.94 -0.08
N GLY A 37 -0.04 -21.51 -1.10
CA GLY A 37 -1.46 -21.86 -1.09
C GLY A 37 -2.35 -20.64 -0.88
N MET A 38 -3.39 -20.83 -0.05
CA MET A 38 -4.34 -19.79 0.34
C MET A 38 -3.68 -18.60 1.07
N LEU A 39 -2.50 -18.80 1.69
CA LEU A 39 -1.78 -17.72 2.37
C LEU A 39 -1.28 -16.64 1.40
N ALA A 40 -1.07 -16.98 0.12
CA ALA A 40 -0.75 -16.00 -0.91
C ALA A 40 -1.85 -14.94 -1.05
N PHE A 41 -3.11 -15.39 -1.08
CA PHE A 41 -4.28 -14.50 -1.14
C PHE A 41 -4.43 -13.65 0.11
N VAL A 42 -4.24 -14.24 1.30
CA VAL A 42 -4.32 -13.51 2.57
C VAL A 42 -3.22 -12.44 2.65
N GLY A 43 -1.99 -12.80 2.29
CA GLY A 43 -0.87 -11.86 2.25
C GLY A 43 -1.10 -10.73 1.25
N TRP A 44 -1.56 -11.06 0.05
CA TRP A 44 -1.93 -10.07 -0.96
C TRP A 44 -3.03 -9.12 -0.45
N ALA A 45 -4.08 -9.65 0.17
CA ALA A 45 -5.18 -8.84 0.68
C ALA A 45 -4.71 -7.86 1.77
N ILE A 46 -3.81 -8.28 2.66
CA ILE A 46 -3.20 -7.41 3.67
C ILE A 46 -2.38 -6.29 3.01
N VAL A 47 -1.53 -6.62 2.03
CA VAL A 47 -0.71 -5.64 1.29
C VAL A 47 -1.61 -4.61 0.58
N ALA A 48 -2.65 -5.08 -0.11
CA ALA A 48 -3.61 -4.23 -0.79
C ALA A 48 -4.36 -3.31 0.20
N ALA A 49 -4.85 -3.87 1.31
CA ALA A 49 -5.57 -3.11 2.33
C ALA A 49 -4.69 -2.03 2.98
N LEU A 50 -3.43 -2.35 3.28
CA LEU A 50 -2.47 -1.37 3.79
C LEU A 50 -2.15 -0.28 2.78
N GLY A 51 -2.00 -0.64 1.49
CA GLY A 51 -1.76 0.32 0.42
C GLY A 51 -2.90 1.32 0.28
N VAL A 52 -4.15 0.83 0.26
CA VAL A 52 -5.35 1.68 0.24
C VAL A 52 -5.41 2.56 1.50
N TYR A 53 -5.20 1.98 2.68
CA TYR A 53 -5.24 2.71 3.95
C TYR A 53 -4.24 3.87 3.98
N LEU A 54 -3.00 3.66 3.53
CA LEU A 54 -1.99 4.70 3.48
C LEU A 54 -2.35 5.84 2.51
N VAL A 55 -2.89 5.51 1.33
CA VAL A 55 -3.34 6.51 0.35
C VAL A 55 -4.54 7.31 0.87
N VAL A 56 -5.49 6.64 1.54
CA VAL A 56 -6.70 7.30 2.08
C VAL A 56 -6.40 8.14 3.31
N LYS A 57 -5.52 7.66 4.21
CA LYS A 57 -5.13 8.40 5.42
C LYS A 57 -4.50 9.74 5.09
N ASP A 58 -3.62 9.78 4.08
CA ASP A 58 -2.97 11.01 3.63
C ASP A 58 -3.97 12.07 3.14
N ARG A 59 -5.07 11.65 2.49
CA ARG A 59 -6.16 12.53 2.04
C ARG A 59 -6.95 13.17 3.17
N HIS A 60 -6.96 12.57 4.37
CA HIS A 60 -7.70 13.06 5.53
C HIS A 60 -6.91 14.07 6.38
N GLU A 61 -5.60 14.23 6.13
CA GLU A 61 -4.77 15.22 6.80
C GLU A 61 -4.89 16.62 6.16
N GLU A 62 -5.58 16.74 5.02
CA GLU A 62 -6.04 18.03 4.51
C GLU A 62 -7.27 18.48 5.31
N PRO A 63 -7.17 19.54 6.15
CA PRO A 63 -8.34 20.04 6.87
C PRO A 63 -9.38 20.52 5.85
N PRO A 64 -10.67 20.18 6.00
CA PRO A 64 -11.69 20.85 5.23
C PRO A 64 -11.64 22.35 5.55
N LEU A 65 -11.34 23.16 4.53
CA LEU A 65 -11.47 24.62 4.55
C LEU A 65 -12.93 25.02 4.71
#